data_AF-A0A9W4KNW8-F1
#
_entry.id   AF-A0A9W4KNW8-F1
#
_cell.length_a   1.000
_cell.length_b   1.000
_cell.length_c   1.000
_cell.angle_alpha   90.00
_cell.angle_beta   90.00
_cell.angle_gamma   90.00
#
_symmetry.space_group_name_H-M   'P 1'
#
loop_
_entity.id
_entity.type
_entity.pdbx_description
1 polymer ?
#
loop_
_entity_poly.entity_id
_entity_poly.type
_entity_poly.pdbx_seq_one_letter_code
_entity_poly.pdbx_strand_id
1 'polypeptide(L)'
;METTIAVKERLIEEKLIGFWKEILEHETIGADSNFFDLGGNSLLAMQFIQMVKNNLGVRLPIKVMFEQSTIKELSVLIKQLDDMNKLS
;
A
#
# COMPACT_ATOMS: atom_id res chain seq x y z
N MET A 1 4.03 26.25 5.78
CA MET A 1 2.72 25.58 5.63
C MET A 1 2.92 24.39 4.71
N GLU A 2 3.44 23.26 5.21
CA GLU A 2 3.71 22.04 4.40
C GLU A 2 3.31 20.75 5.13
N THR A 3 2.60 20.85 6.25
CA THR A 3 2.39 19.72 7.16
C THR A 3 1.21 18.83 6.76
N THR A 4 0.26 19.29 5.95
CA THR A 4 -0.97 18.52 5.66
C THR A 4 -0.73 17.36 4.69
N ILE A 5 0.17 17.52 3.73
CA ILE A 5 0.41 16.53 2.67
C ILE A 5 1.22 15.35 3.22
N ALA A 6 2.31 15.63 3.94
CA ALA A 6 3.18 14.62 4.55
C ALA A 6 2.51 13.84 5.70
N VAL A 7 1.44 14.38 6.29
CA VAL A 7 0.62 13.66 7.28
C VAL A 7 -0.31 12.67 6.60
N LYS A 8 -0.97 13.04 5.49
CA LYS A 8 -1.83 12.11 4.73
C LYS A 8 -1.03 10.93 4.17
N GLU A 9 0.19 11.16 3.70
CA GLU A 9 1.09 10.11 3.17
C GLU A 9 1.45 9.08 4.24
N ARG A 10 1.88 9.54 5.42
CA ARG A 10 2.18 8.65 6.54
C ARG A 10 0.99 7.81 6.97
N LEU A 11 -0.22 8.35 6.93
CA LEU A 11 -1.43 7.59 7.27
C LEU A 11 -1.73 6.47 6.28
N ILE A 12 -1.42 6.65 4.99
CA ILE A 12 -1.56 5.57 4.01
C ILE A 12 -0.48 4.53 4.25
N GLU A 13 0.78 4.93 4.40
CA GLU A 13 1.89 4.02 4.69
C GLU A 13 1.62 3.16 5.92
N GLU A 14 1.22 3.75 7.05
CA GLU A 14 0.89 3.03 8.28
C GLU A 14 -0.23 2.00 8.08
N LYS A 15 -1.26 2.33 7.29
CA LYS A 15 -2.32 1.38 6.93
C LYS A 15 -1.79 0.23 6.10
N LEU A 16 -0.97 0.51 5.09
CA LEU A 16 -0.38 -0.53 4.25
C LEU A 16 0.56 -1.44 5.05
N ILE A 17 1.35 -0.86 5.96
CA ILE A 17 2.16 -1.62 6.93
C ILE A 17 1.24 -2.55 7.72
N GLY A 18 0.13 -2.03 8.26
CA GLY A 18 -0.85 -2.83 8.99
C GLY A 18 -1.36 -4.04 8.18
N PHE A 19 -1.74 -3.82 6.91
CA PHE A 19 -2.21 -4.90 6.04
C PHE A 19 -1.11 -5.92 5.77
N TRP A 20 0.13 -5.47 5.54
CA TRP A 20 1.25 -6.38 5.31
C TRP A 20 1.57 -7.21 6.55
N LYS A 21 1.53 -6.62 7.75
CA LYS A 21 1.71 -7.36 9.00
C LYS A 21 0.65 -8.45 9.18
N GLU A 22 -0.59 -8.16 8.81
CA GLU A 22 -1.71 -9.10 8.89
C GLU A 22 -1.54 -10.28 7.92
N ILE A 23 -1.19 -10.03 6.65
CA ILE A 23 -1.13 -11.08 5.63
C ILE A 23 0.21 -11.83 5.56
N LEU A 24 1.31 -11.21 6.00
CA LEU A 24 2.64 -11.83 6.05
C LEU A 24 2.95 -12.43 7.43
N GLU A 25 2.06 -12.24 8.41
CA GLU A 25 2.24 -12.67 9.80
C GLU A 25 3.58 -12.18 10.40
N HIS A 26 3.97 -10.95 10.04
CA HIS A 26 5.28 -10.38 10.39
C HIS A 26 5.12 -9.13 11.25
N GLU A 27 5.82 -9.05 12.40
CA GLU A 27 5.60 -7.95 13.35
C GLU A 27 6.32 -6.64 12.97
N THR A 28 7.46 -6.73 12.27
CA THR A 28 8.29 -5.57 11.93
C THR A 28 8.45 -5.45 10.42
N ILE A 29 7.80 -4.46 9.81
CA ILE A 29 7.88 -4.19 8.37
C ILE A 29 8.27 -2.72 8.19
N GLY A 30 9.34 -2.48 7.45
CA GLY A 30 9.78 -1.13 7.08
C GLY A 30 9.06 -0.64 5.82
N ALA A 31 8.95 0.68 5.66
CA ALA A 31 8.30 1.27 4.48
C ALA A 31 9.06 0.98 3.17
N ASP A 32 10.39 0.81 3.25
CA ASP A 32 11.26 0.47 2.12
C ASP A 32 11.47 -1.06 1.97
N SER A 33 10.80 -1.89 2.78
CA SER A 33 10.91 -3.35 2.67
C SER A 33 10.18 -3.86 1.43
N ASN A 34 10.81 -4.81 0.73
CA ASN A 34 10.22 -5.45 -0.45
C ASN A 34 9.21 -6.54 -0.05
N PHE A 35 8.02 -6.53 -0.64
CA PHE A 35 6.97 -7.50 -0.37
C PHE A 35 7.41 -8.96 -0.56
N PHE A 36 8.13 -9.25 -1.63
CA PHE A 36 8.51 -10.62 -1.98
C PHE A 36 9.68 -11.13 -1.14
N ASP A 37 10.60 -10.24 -0.74
CA ASP A 37 11.69 -10.57 0.18
C ASP A 37 11.17 -10.94 1.58
N LEU A 38 10.00 -10.40 1.95
CA LEU A 38 9.28 -10.74 3.19
C LEU A 38 8.44 -12.03 3.08
N GLY A 39 8.54 -12.78 1.98
CA GLY A 39 7.77 -14.01 1.77
C GLY A 39 6.42 -13.81 1.08
N GLY A 40 6.16 -12.59 0.58
CA GLY A 40 4.99 -12.29 -0.24
C GLY A 40 4.92 -13.12 -1.51
N ASN A 41 3.70 -13.43 -1.96
CA ASN A 41 3.45 -14.18 -3.19
C ASN A 41 2.17 -13.67 -3.87
N SER A 42 1.83 -14.21 -5.04
CA SER A 42 0.66 -13.77 -5.82
C SER A 42 -0.66 -13.87 -5.05
N LEU A 43 -0.84 -14.89 -4.20
CA LEU A 43 -2.06 -15.04 -3.41
C LEU A 43 -2.15 -13.94 -2.34
N LEU A 44 -1.06 -13.69 -1.61
CA LEU A 44 -1.00 -12.63 -0.60
C LEU A 44 -1.12 -11.25 -1.24
N ALA A 45 -0.51 -11.03 -2.40
CA ALA A 45 -0.64 -9.81 -3.18
C ALA A 45 -2.10 -9.56 -3.61
N MET A 46 -2.81 -10.59 -4.05
CA MET A 46 -4.24 -10.48 -4.37
C MET A 46 -5.09 -10.15 -3.14
N GLN A 47 -4.79 -10.76 -1.98
CA GLN A 47 -5.45 -10.44 -0.71
C GLN A 47 -5.22 -8.97 -0.31
N PHE A 48 -3.97 -8.52 -0.35
CA PHE A 48 -3.60 -7.13 -0.12
C PHE A 48 -4.39 -6.16 -1.03
N ILE A 49 -4.47 -6.44 -2.32
CA ILE A 49 -5.23 -5.61 -3.28
C ILE A 49 -6.72 -5.53 -2.90
N GLN A 50 -7.32 -6.64 -2.44
CA GLN A 50 -8.70 -6.60 -1.94
C GLN A 50 -8.81 -5.76 -0.66
N MET A 51 -7.86 -5.86 0.26
CA MET A 51 -7.84 -5.04 1.47
C MET A 51 -7.73 -3.55 1.14
N VAL A 52 -6.84 -3.17 0.22
CA VAL A 52 -6.69 -1.78 -0.25
C VAL A 52 -8.01 -1.29 -0.87
N LYS A 53 -8.63 -2.08 -1.74
CA LYS A 53 -9.92 -1.74 -2.34
C LYS A 53 -11.01 -1.54 -1.29
N ASN A 54 -11.12 -2.46 -0.32
CA ASN A 54 -12.19 -2.44 0.67
C ASN A 54 -12.02 -1.32 1.72
N ASN A 55 -10.78 -1.02 2.10
CA ASN A 55 -10.48 -0.05 3.17
C ASN A 55 -10.17 1.36 2.66
N LEU A 56 -9.64 1.49 1.44
CA LEU A 56 -9.22 2.77 0.85
C LEU A 56 -10.03 3.14 -0.40
N GLY A 57 -10.86 2.26 -0.94
CA GLY A 57 -11.64 2.52 -2.15
C GLY A 57 -10.82 2.53 -3.44
N VAL A 58 -9.51 2.29 -3.36
CA VAL A 58 -8.58 2.32 -4.51
C VAL A 58 -8.42 0.93 -5.11
N ARG A 59 -8.56 0.83 -6.43
CA ARG A 59 -8.34 -0.43 -7.15
C ARG A 59 -6.91 -0.44 -7.70
N LEU A 60 -6.16 -1.47 -7.32
CA LEU A 60 -4.80 -1.69 -7.80
C LEU A 60 -4.76 -2.88 -8.77
N PRO A 61 -4.14 -2.76 -9.95
CA PRO A 61 -3.85 -3.91 -10.79
C PRO A 61 -2.69 -4.71 -10.19
N ILE A 62 -2.75 -6.05 -10.23
CA ILE A 62 -1.74 -6.93 -9.61
C ILE A 62 -0.31 -6.65 -10.10
N LYS A 63 -0.15 -6.16 -11.33
CA LYS A 63 1.14 -5.77 -11.91
C LYS A 63 1.90 -4.77 -11.03
N VAL A 64 1.20 -3.87 -10.33
CA VAL A 64 1.86 -2.85 -9.49
C VAL A 64 2.60 -3.47 -8.32
N MET A 65 2.21 -4.65 -7.84
CA MET A 65 2.94 -5.34 -6.78
C MET A 65 4.34 -5.78 -7.25
N PHE A 66 4.50 -6.03 -8.54
CA PHE A 66 5.78 -6.39 -9.15
C PHE A 66 6.61 -5.18 -9.60
N GLU A 67 5.95 -4.06 -9.93
CA GLU A 67 6.62 -2.83 -10.35
C GLU A 67 6.98 -1.91 -9.18
N GLN A 68 6.15 -1.91 -8.13
CA GLN A 68 6.25 -1.08 -6.93
C GLN A 68 6.16 -2.00 -5.72
N SER A 69 7.28 -2.65 -5.42
CA SER A 69 7.33 -3.73 -4.44
C SER A 69 7.51 -3.24 -2.99
N THR A 70 7.57 -1.93 -2.75
CA THR A 70 7.69 -1.35 -1.40
C THR A 70 6.45 -0.58 -0.97
N ILE A 71 6.22 -0.48 0.34
CA ILE A 71 5.09 0.27 0.90
C ILE A 71 5.16 1.75 0.53
N LYS A 72 6.36 2.33 0.53
CA LYS A 72 6.58 3.74 0.18
C LYS A 72 6.18 4.06 -1.26
N GLU A 73 6.49 3.16 -2.20
CA GLU A 73 6.07 3.34 -3.59
C GLU A 73 4.55 3.16 -3.75
N LEU A 74 4.00 2.14 -3.09
CA LEU A 74 2.56 1.86 -3.11
C LEU A 74 1.74 2.98 -2.47
N SER A 75 2.22 3.61 -1.41
CA SER A 75 1.53 4.70 -0.72
C SER A 75 1.38 5.92 -1.63
N VAL A 76 2.43 6.29 -2.35
CA VAL A 76 2.44 7.38 -3.33
C VAL A 76 1.46 7.07 -4.46
N LEU A 77 1.50 5.86 -5.02
CA LEU A 77 0.61 5.45 -6.10
C LEU A 77 -0.87 5.46 -5.68
N ILE A 78 -1.19 4.87 -4.53
CA ILE A 78 -2.56 4.82 -4.00
C ILE A 78 -3.10 6.23 -3.78
N LYS A 79 -2.27 7.13 -3.27
CA LYS A 79 -2.66 8.53 -3.08
C LYS A 79 -2.98 9.21 -4.41
N GLN A 80 -2.13 9.04 -5.43
CA GLN A 80 -2.37 9.61 -6.76
C GLN A 80 -3.71 9.13 -7.32
N LEU A 81 -4.01 7.83 -7.19
CA LEU A 81 -5.26 7.25 -7.64
C LEU A 81 -6.47 7.71 -6.81
N ASP A 82 -6.33 7.84 -5.48
CA ASP A 82 -7.36 8.38 -4.58
C ASP A 82 -7.70 9.83 -4.93
N ASP A 83 -6.68 10.67 -5.15
CA ASP A 83 -6.85 12.08 -5.49
C ASP A 83 -7.53 12.22 -6.87
N MET A 84 -7.14 11.42 -7.87
CA MET A 84 -7.79 11.39 -9.19
C MET A 84 -9.27 10.96 -9.12
N ASN A 85 -9.58 9.96 -8.29
CA ASN A 85 -10.97 9.50 -8.11
C ASN A 85 -11.87 10.52 -7.42
N LYS A 86 -11.30 11.47 -6.66
CA LYS A 86 -12.05 12.57 -6.00
C LYS A 86 -12.29 13.78 -6.90
N LEU A 87 -11.60 13.85 -8.04
CA LEU A 87 -11.71 14.90 -9.05
C LEU A 87 -12.70 14.55 -10.18
N SER A 88 -13.22 13.32 -10.20
CA SER A 88 -14.24 12.84 -11.15
C SER A 88 -15.60 12.72 -10.48
#